data_AF-A0A818M5T0-F1
#
_entry.id   AF-A0A818M5T0-F1
#
_cell.length_a   1.000
_cell.length_b   1.000
_cell.length_c   1.000
_cell.angle_alpha   90.00
_cell.angle_beta   90.00
_cell.angle_gamma   90.00
#
_symmetry.space_group_name_H-M   'P 1'
#
loop_
_entity.id
_entity.type
_entity.pdbx_description
1 polymer ?
#
loop_
_entity_poly.entity_id
_entity_poly.type
_entity_poly.pdbx_seq_one_letter_code
_entity_poly.pdbx_strand_id
1 'polypeptide(L)'
;MNIFSCLCICVLFSAIASFIPHPAVRFGGQAGNSITHTDIVQFGFIRSLAQFFIDTKTQEKATFNIEDFKRDHTIDDLYQLAHPDWTKDKVNLYSYPLKSIIDKIQVRNALVDLNPSTKNLPSAHFDSESFNESNHRIMRLRKKDTNNPNKDLDEARGRIGDLLHTLQDFYSHSNWVEMGKTEINSHIGIQENIGRIADINQATCSSVGCKKVQSNCNIIQKLVIKACPMSYYECKDNILDEINKQGILTSGYMSDQLNSKGEPIVKPNNVQKCSHGSVMDKTAHQIPIGGINKDAMTSMFSPHYYLHTQAVKFAIEATERFFNDLRKDLGDRNFDRLFAINPTEEQIKKATIAIENREKFHFFTSILSIGLSTRDINFDKAIKQRIQEIISILFNIKDDTAPTYDLSDIGIDKSNVNIHAAPLLIDNSKTIKTRRIGQRRYKWTMI
;
A
#
# COMPACT_ATOMS: atom_id res chain seq x y z
N MET A 1 -43.15 -0.11 16.09
CA MET A 1 -43.64 0.71 14.96
C MET A 1 -42.96 2.06 15.01
N ASN A 2 -42.19 2.55 14.05
CA ASN A 2 -41.39 1.97 12.98
C ASN A 2 -40.48 3.12 12.50
N ILE A 3 -39.16 2.86 12.44
CA ILE A 3 -38.27 3.07 11.29
C ILE A 3 -38.18 4.51 10.71
N PHE A 4 -37.02 5.17 10.85
CA PHE A 4 -36.05 5.35 9.75
C PHE A 4 -34.78 6.08 10.25
N SER A 5 -33.78 5.28 10.66
CA SER A 5 -32.37 5.62 10.52
C SER A 5 -31.96 5.34 9.08
N CYS A 6 -31.56 6.35 8.32
CA CYS A 6 -30.70 6.18 7.14
C CYS A 6 -30.32 7.56 6.60
N LEU A 7 -29.12 8.08 6.93
CA LEU A 7 -28.38 9.01 6.06
C LEU A 7 -26.97 9.24 6.60
N CYS A 8 -26.04 8.34 6.25
CA CYS A 8 -24.60 8.63 6.26
C CYS A 8 -23.91 7.75 5.20
N ILE A 9 -24.25 7.99 3.93
CA ILE A 9 -23.48 7.48 2.78
C ILE A 9 -23.38 8.64 1.80
N CYS A 10 -22.36 9.50 1.96
CA CYS A 10 -21.98 10.51 0.98
C CYS A 10 -20.63 11.15 1.34
N VAL A 11 -19.51 10.45 1.14
CA VAL A 11 -18.20 11.12 1.02
C VAL A 11 -17.30 10.35 0.02
N LEU A 12 -17.16 10.95 -1.17
CA LEU A 12 -15.97 11.01 -2.03
C LEU A 12 -15.28 9.71 -2.49
N PHE A 13 -15.61 9.25 -3.71
CA PHE A 13 -14.74 8.34 -4.46
C PHE A 13 -14.37 8.96 -5.82
N SER A 14 -13.21 9.61 -5.86
CA SER A 14 -12.50 9.97 -7.09
C SER A 14 -11.00 9.65 -6.95
N ALA A 15 -10.69 8.61 -6.17
CA ALA A 15 -9.34 8.11 -5.94
C ALA A 15 -9.30 6.70 -6.53
N ILE A 16 -8.53 6.54 -7.60
CA ILE A 16 -8.14 5.23 -8.11
C ILE A 16 -7.07 4.76 -7.13
N ALA A 17 -7.22 3.52 -6.70
CA ALA A 17 -6.36 2.93 -5.73
C ALA A 17 -5.78 1.67 -6.34
N SER A 18 -4.45 1.64 -6.46
CA SER A 18 -3.69 0.45 -6.78
C SER A 18 -3.99 -0.62 -5.72
N PHE A 19 -3.96 -1.91 -6.09
CA PHE A 19 -4.34 -3.01 -5.19
C PHE A 19 -5.52 -2.65 -4.26
N ILE A 20 -6.62 -2.22 -4.90
CA ILE A 20 -7.81 -1.57 -4.36
C ILE A 20 -8.04 -1.83 -2.85
N PRO A 21 -8.22 -0.81 -2.00
CA PRO A 21 -8.45 -0.97 -0.58
C PRO A 21 -9.71 -1.83 -0.39
N HIS A 22 -9.63 -2.74 0.58
CA HIS A 22 -10.63 -3.76 0.88
C HIS A 22 -12.13 -3.33 0.76
N PRO A 23 -12.56 -2.08 1.05
CA PRO A 23 -13.96 -1.65 0.86
C PRO A 23 -14.37 -1.40 -0.59
N ALA A 24 -13.48 -0.87 -1.45
CA ALA A 24 -13.80 -0.56 -2.84
C ALA A 24 -13.95 -1.83 -3.70
N VAL A 25 -13.35 -2.93 -3.24
CA VAL A 25 -13.40 -4.27 -3.84
C VAL A 25 -14.80 -4.92 -3.77
N ARG A 26 -15.65 -4.53 -2.80
CA ARG A 26 -17.00 -5.14 -2.65
C ARG A 26 -18.08 -4.50 -3.53
N PHE A 27 -17.81 -3.40 -4.22
CA PHE A 27 -18.76 -2.74 -5.12
C PHE A 27 -18.77 -3.38 -6.52
N GLY A 28 -19.21 -4.64 -6.61
CA GLY A 28 -19.49 -5.26 -7.92
C GLY A 28 -19.36 -6.78 -8.04
N GLY A 29 -19.15 -7.52 -6.95
CA GLY A 29 -19.14 -8.99 -6.96
C GLY A 29 -17.99 -9.68 -7.72
N GLN A 30 -17.27 -8.98 -8.60
CA GLN A 30 -16.18 -9.52 -9.42
C GLN A 30 -14.78 -9.07 -9.00
N ALA A 31 -14.62 -7.92 -8.33
CA ALA A 31 -13.33 -7.49 -7.81
C ALA A 31 -12.91 -8.24 -6.52
N GLY A 32 -13.86 -8.91 -5.84
CA GLY A 32 -13.74 -9.62 -4.56
C GLY A 32 -12.55 -10.55 -4.37
N ASN A 33 -11.95 -11.01 -5.46
CA ASN A 33 -10.83 -11.96 -5.45
C ASN A 33 -9.45 -11.31 -5.64
N SER A 34 -9.37 -9.98 -5.74
CA SER A 34 -8.10 -9.27 -5.92
C SER A 34 -7.35 -9.15 -4.59
N ILE A 35 -6.03 -9.24 -4.63
CA ILE A 35 -5.19 -9.09 -3.46
C ILE A 35 -4.90 -7.59 -3.30
N THR A 36 -5.11 -7.09 -2.08
CA THR A 36 -5.04 -5.67 -1.76
C THR A 36 -3.66 -5.28 -1.25
N HIS A 37 -3.36 -3.98 -1.18
CA HIS A 37 -2.15 -3.51 -0.52
C HIS A 37 -2.05 -4.00 0.93
N THR A 38 -3.18 -4.01 1.64
CA THR A 38 -3.20 -4.40 3.05
C THR A 38 -2.83 -5.87 3.22
N ASP A 39 -3.27 -6.72 2.29
CA ASP A 39 -2.86 -8.14 2.25
C ASP A 39 -1.36 -8.25 2.01
N ILE A 40 -0.81 -7.50 1.04
CA ILE A 40 0.62 -7.52 0.70
C ILE A 40 1.49 -7.09 1.89
N VAL A 41 1.08 -6.04 2.62
CA VAL A 41 1.76 -5.60 3.86
C VAL A 41 1.81 -6.74 4.88
N GLN A 42 0.66 -7.36 5.14
CA GLN A 42 0.55 -8.43 6.13
C GLN A 42 1.38 -9.65 5.74
N PHE A 43 1.32 -10.07 4.48
CA PHE A 43 2.09 -11.18 3.95
C PHE A 43 3.60 -10.96 4.03
N GLY A 44 4.08 -9.79 3.58
CA GLY A 44 5.51 -9.48 3.66
C GLY A 44 5.99 -9.36 5.10
N PHE A 45 5.17 -8.81 6.01
CA PHE A 45 5.52 -8.68 7.41
C PHE A 45 5.57 -10.04 8.14
N ILE A 46 4.57 -10.91 7.94
CA ILE A 46 4.52 -12.25 8.55
C ILE A 46 5.77 -13.06 8.21
N ARG A 47 6.22 -13.02 6.95
CA ARG A 47 7.46 -13.69 6.53
C ARG A 47 8.69 -13.14 7.27
N SER A 48 8.78 -11.81 7.41
CA SER A 48 9.86 -11.17 8.17
C SER A 48 9.81 -11.51 9.67
N LEU A 49 8.61 -11.56 10.27
CA LEU A 49 8.39 -11.94 11.67
C LEU A 49 8.78 -13.40 11.93
N ALA A 50 8.45 -14.31 11.01
CA ALA A 50 8.88 -15.71 11.11
C ALA A 50 10.41 -15.82 11.18
N GLN A 51 11.13 -15.08 10.31
CA GLN A 51 12.59 -15.01 10.36
C GLN A 51 13.10 -14.40 11.67
N PHE A 52 12.42 -13.38 12.21
CA PHE A 52 12.74 -12.81 13.52
C PHE A 52 12.69 -13.84 14.65
N PHE A 53 11.62 -14.63 14.73
CA PHE A 53 11.51 -15.68 15.75
C PHE A 53 12.53 -16.80 15.54
N ILE A 54 12.78 -17.25 14.31
CA ILE A 54 13.83 -18.25 14.03
C ILE A 54 15.19 -17.77 14.54
N ASP A 55 15.60 -16.55 14.19
CA ASP A 55 16.92 -16.04 14.53
C ASP A 55 17.08 -15.85 16.05
N THR A 56 16.09 -15.22 16.70
CA THR A 56 16.14 -14.95 18.14
C THR A 56 16.09 -16.24 18.97
N LYS A 57 15.24 -17.21 18.60
CA LYS A 57 15.17 -18.51 19.27
C LYS A 57 16.44 -19.34 19.08
N THR A 58 17.07 -19.25 17.91
CA THR A 58 18.37 -19.89 17.66
C THR A 58 19.45 -19.32 18.57
N GLN A 59 19.49 -17.99 18.73
CA GLN A 59 20.42 -17.31 19.64
C GLN A 59 20.17 -17.69 21.11
N GLU A 60 18.91 -17.86 21.52
CA GLU A 60 18.51 -18.33 22.86
C GLU A 60 18.82 -19.81 23.11
N LYS A 61 19.27 -20.57 22.09
CA LYS A 61 19.44 -22.03 22.12
C LYS A 61 18.15 -22.77 22.50
N ALA A 62 16.99 -22.21 22.14
CA ALA A 62 15.72 -22.88 22.32
C ALA A 62 15.60 -24.08 21.38
N THR A 63 14.97 -25.16 21.84
CA THR A 63 14.66 -26.32 20.99
C THR A 63 13.39 -26.03 20.19
N PHE A 64 13.52 -25.85 18.87
CA PHE A 64 12.39 -25.70 17.97
C PHE A 64 12.72 -26.28 16.59
N ASN A 65 11.69 -26.56 15.79
CA ASN A 65 11.84 -27.05 14.43
C ASN A 65 11.69 -25.89 13.44
N ILE A 66 12.78 -25.57 12.73
CA ILE A 66 12.81 -24.49 11.72
C ILE A 66 11.79 -24.75 10.60
N GLU A 67 11.55 -26.01 10.22
CA GLU A 67 10.61 -26.35 9.15
C GLU A 67 9.17 -25.96 9.48
N ASP A 68 8.80 -25.89 10.76
CA ASP A 68 7.45 -25.49 11.15
C ASP A 68 7.21 -24.02 10.81
N PHE A 69 8.20 -23.14 10.96
CA PHE A 69 8.11 -21.70 10.61
C PHE A 69 8.08 -21.43 9.10
N LYS A 70 8.37 -22.43 8.24
CA LYS A 70 8.37 -22.28 6.78
C LYS A 70 6.99 -22.46 6.13
N ARG A 71 5.97 -22.87 6.90
CA ARG A 71 4.56 -23.03 6.46
C ARG A 71 3.77 -21.72 6.58
N ASP A 72 2.52 -21.74 6.09
CA ASP A 72 1.60 -20.60 6.20
C ASP A 72 1.18 -20.36 7.65
N HIS A 73 1.47 -19.16 8.18
CA HIS A 73 1.15 -18.79 9.57
C HIS A 73 0.46 -17.44 9.67
N THR A 74 -0.48 -17.33 10.61
CA THR A 74 -0.93 -16.04 11.14
C THR A 74 0.11 -15.49 12.13
N ILE A 75 -0.05 -14.24 12.57
CA ILE A 75 0.78 -13.70 13.65
C ILE A 75 0.63 -14.55 14.91
N ASP A 76 -0.60 -14.93 15.29
CA ASP A 76 -0.85 -15.71 16.50
C ASP A 76 -0.22 -17.11 16.42
N ASP A 77 -0.22 -17.74 15.24
CA ASP A 77 0.48 -19.03 15.02
C ASP A 77 1.98 -18.89 15.23
N LEU A 78 2.60 -17.81 14.74
CA LEU A 78 4.03 -17.55 14.94
C LEU A 78 4.37 -17.35 16.43
N TYR A 79 3.53 -16.64 17.18
CA TYR A 79 3.69 -16.51 18.64
C TYR A 79 3.53 -17.85 19.34
N GLN A 80 2.55 -18.66 18.94
CA GLN A 80 2.34 -19.99 19.52
C GLN A 80 3.53 -20.92 19.24
N LEU A 81 4.14 -20.85 18.06
CA LEU A 81 5.36 -21.59 17.73
C LEU A 81 6.58 -21.09 18.52
N ALA A 82 6.73 -19.77 18.68
CA ALA A 82 7.81 -19.16 19.45
C ALA A 82 7.67 -19.40 20.96
N HIS A 83 6.44 -19.62 21.43
CA HIS A 83 6.10 -19.83 22.84
C HIS A 83 5.12 -21.00 23.03
N PRO A 84 5.57 -22.26 22.90
CA PRO A 84 4.70 -23.43 22.95
C PRO A 84 3.89 -23.58 24.26
N ASP A 85 4.43 -23.08 25.36
CA ASP A 85 3.80 -23.15 26.69
C ASP A 85 2.70 -22.10 26.92
N TRP A 86 2.50 -21.17 25.99
CA TRP A 86 1.47 -20.14 26.14
C TRP A 86 0.09 -20.67 25.80
N THR A 87 -0.90 -20.27 26.61
CA THR A 87 -2.31 -20.47 26.29
C THR A 87 -2.73 -19.56 25.14
N LYS A 88 -3.82 -19.91 24.43
CA LYS A 88 -4.37 -19.08 23.35
C LYS A 88 -4.70 -17.66 23.80
N ASP A 89 -5.24 -17.49 25.00
CA ASP A 89 -5.55 -16.16 25.56
C ASP A 89 -4.28 -15.33 25.77
N LYS A 90 -3.20 -15.97 26.24
CA LYS A 90 -1.90 -15.32 26.40
C LYS A 90 -1.30 -14.96 25.04
N VAL A 91 -1.36 -15.84 24.05
CA VAL A 91 -0.94 -15.54 22.67
C VAL A 91 -1.73 -14.34 22.13
N ASN A 92 -3.06 -14.33 22.26
CA ASN A 92 -3.88 -13.23 21.77
C ASN A 92 -3.52 -11.91 22.45
N LEU A 93 -3.33 -11.92 23.78
CA LEU A 93 -2.97 -10.72 24.55
C LEU A 93 -1.60 -10.17 24.15
N TYR A 94 -0.59 -11.03 24.00
CA TYR A 94 0.79 -10.61 23.72
C TYR A 94 1.04 -10.25 22.25
N SER A 95 0.28 -10.83 21.32
CA SER A 95 0.32 -10.47 19.90
C SER A 95 -0.51 -9.23 19.56
N TYR A 96 -1.46 -8.83 20.43
CA TYR A 96 -2.38 -7.72 20.17
C TYR A 96 -1.69 -6.40 19.84
N PRO A 97 -0.67 -5.93 20.60
CA PRO A 97 0.03 -4.69 20.27
C PRO A 97 0.64 -4.70 18.87
N LEU A 98 1.26 -5.82 18.48
CA LEU A 98 1.82 -6.00 17.15
C LEU A 98 0.73 -5.93 16.07
N LYS A 99 -0.38 -6.66 16.25
CA LYS A 99 -1.52 -6.64 15.32
C LYS A 99 -2.06 -5.21 15.12
N SER A 100 -2.21 -4.44 16.21
CA SER A 100 -2.61 -3.02 16.16
C SER A 100 -1.62 -2.14 15.39
N ILE A 101 -0.32 -2.40 15.53
CA ILE A 101 0.72 -1.66 14.80
C ILE A 101 0.68 -1.97 13.30
N ILE A 102 0.51 -3.25 12.92
CA ILE A 102 0.38 -3.64 11.51
C ILE A 102 -0.89 -3.05 10.91
N ASP A 103 -2.00 -3.05 11.64
CA ASP A 103 -3.24 -2.41 11.22
C ASP A 103 -3.03 -0.92 10.91
N LYS A 104 -2.30 -0.19 11.77
CA LYS A 104 -1.94 1.20 11.54
C LYS A 104 -1.07 1.40 10.30
N ILE A 105 -0.11 0.51 10.05
CA ILE A 105 0.72 0.54 8.83
C ILE A 105 -0.14 0.31 7.59
N GLN A 106 -1.09 -0.64 7.64
CA GLN A 106 -2.05 -0.92 6.58
C GLN A 106 -2.95 0.29 6.30
N VAL A 107 -3.44 0.98 7.35
CA VAL A 107 -4.20 2.25 7.20
C VAL A 107 -3.37 3.29 6.48
N ARG A 108 -2.11 3.49 6.88
CA ARG A 108 -1.22 4.49 6.31
C ARG A 108 -0.82 4.19 4.88
N ASN A 109 -0.66 2.91 4.56
CA ASN A 109 -0.50 2.43 3.20
C ASN A 109 -1.74 2.79 2.35
N ALA A 110 -2.94 2.35 2.75
CA ALA A 110 -4.18 2.62 2.01
C ALA A 110 -4.50 4.13 1.87
N LEU A 111 -4.04 4.96 2.81
CA LEU A 111 -4.24 6.40 2.75
C LEU A 111 -3.51 7.10 1.60
N VAL A 112 -2.48 6.49 1.01
CA VAL A 112 -1.74 7.09 -0.10
C VAL A 112 -2.68 7.32 -1.30
N ASP A 113 -3.62 6.40 -1.55
CA ASP A 113 -4.64 6.57 -2.59
C ASP A 113 -5.73 7.58 -2.24
N LEU A 114 -5.95 7.86 -0.95
CA LEU A 114 -7.07 8.70 -0.51
C LEU A 114 -6.66 10.14 -0.22
N ASN A 115 -5.41 10.34 0.20
CA ASN A 115 -4.91 11.64 0.63
C ASN A 115 -4.77 12.57 -0.59
N PRO A 116 -5.37 13.79 -0.57
CA PRO A 116 -5.28 14.74 -1.67
C PRO A 116 -3.86 15.07 -2.14
N SER A 117 -2.86 14.96 -1.25
CA SER A 117 -1.46 15.27 -1.56
C SER A 117 -0.74 14.14 -2.29
N THR A 118 -1.27 12.92 -2.28
CA THR A 118 -0.61 11.74 -2.84
C THR A 118 -1.44 11.01 -3.89
N LYS A 119 -2.77 11.00 -3.77
CA LYS A 119 -3.67 10.24 -4.65
C LYS A 119 -3.51 10.49 -6.16
N ASN A 120 -3.08 11.70 -6.51
CA ASN A 120 -2.88 12.13 -7.90
C ASN A 120 -1.39 12.44 -8.16
N LEU A 121 -0.49 12.08 -7.25
CA LEU A 121 0.93 12.34 -7.36
C LEU A 121 1.61 11.13 -8.01
N PRO A 122 2.13 11.22 -9.25
CA PRO A 122 2.69 10.05 -9.92
C PRO A 122 3.86 9.42 -9.16
N SER A 123 4.67 10.25 -8.49
CA SER A 123 5.78 9.75 -7.68
C SER A 123 5.33 8.89 -6.48
N ALA A 124 4.06 8.97 -6.04
CA ALA A 124 3.52 8.09 -5.01
C ALA A 124 3.09 6.71 -5.53
N HIS A 125 2.91 6.58 -6.85
CA HIS A 125 2.31 5.41 -7.52
C HIS A 125 3.19 4.80 -8.63
N PHE A 126 4.40 5.33 -8.88
CA PHE A 126 5.23 4.95 -10.04
C PHE A 126 4.56 5.16 -11.41
N ASP A 127 3.55 6.03 -11.47
CA ASP A 127 2.88 6.38 -12.71
C ASP A 127 3.66 7.37 -13.56
N SER A 128 3.22 7.56 -14.81
CA SER A 128 3.71 8.57 -15.74
C SER A 128 5.25 8.59 -15.85
N GLU A 129 5.85 7.41 -15.78
CA GLU A 129 7.31 7.19 -15.86
C GLU A 129 8.12 7.97 -14.80
N SER A 130 7.50 8.35 -13.67
CA SER A 130 8.12 9.11 -12.56
C SER A 130 9.03 8.25 -11.66
N PHE A 131 9.74 7.29 -12.25
CA PHE A 131 10.53 6.27 -11.57
C PHE A 131 11.60 6.84 -10.65
N ASN A 132 12.30 7.89 -11.08
CA ASN A 132 13.35 8.52 -10.28
C ASN A 132 12.75 9.20 -9.05
N GLU A 133 11.68 9.98 -9.23
CA GLU A 133 10.99 10.69 -8.15
C GLU A 133 10.34 9.73 -7.16
N SER A 134 9.74 8.64 -7.65
CA SER A 134 9.19 7.56 -6.83
C SER A 134 10.28 6.86 -6.01
N ASN A 135 11.41 6.55 -6.62
CA ASN A 135 12.54 5.96 -5.92
C ASN A 135 13.11 6.91 -4.85
N HIS A 136 13.27 8.20 -5.16
CA HIS A 136 13.66 9.23 -4.19
C HIS A 136 12.64 9.38 -3.06
N ARG A 137 11.34 9.26 -3.36
CA ARG A 137 10.30 9.23 -2.34
C ARG A 137 10.50 8.08 -1.36
N ILE A 138 10.70 6.86 -1.86
CA ILE A 138 10.98 5.67 -1.02
C ILE A 138 12.24 5.90 -0.17
N MET A 139 13.34 6.35 -0.78
CA MET A 139 14.60 6.62 -0.07
C MET A 139 14.42 7.67 1.03
N ARG A 140 13.65 8.73 0.80
CA ARG A 140 13.37 9.78 1.81
C ARG A 140 12.52 9.26 2.97
N LEU A 141 11.48 8.48 2.67
CA LEU A 141 10.66 7.85 3.71
C LEU A 141 11.45 6.86 4.55
N ARG A 142 12.42 6.16 3.94
CA ARG A 142 13.36 5.27 4.62
C ARG A 142 14.37 6.03 5.48
N LYS A 143 14.91 7.16 5.00
CA LYS A 143 16.05 7.89 5.60
C LYS A 143 15.76 8.72 6.86
N LYS A 144 14.66 8.48 7.57
CA LYS A 144 14.26 9.38 8.66
C LYS A 144 13.92 8.62 9.95
N ASP A 145 14.93 8.55 10.83
CA ASP A 145 14.82 8.53 12.30
C ASP A 145 14.49 7.23 13.07
N THR A 146 14.71 6.07 12.49
CA THR A 146 14.55 4.80 13.23
C THR A 146 15.66 4.52 14.25
N ASN A 147 16.75 5.30 14.26
CA ASN A 147 17.89 5.18 15.18
C ASN A 147 17.81 6.08 16.42
N ASN A 148 16.77 6.91 16.60
CA ASN A 148 16.64 7.76 17.79
C ASN A 148 15.64 7.15 18.79
N PRO A 149 16.11 6.63 19.94
CA PRO A 149 15.25 6.00 20.94
C PRO A 149 14.30 6.97 21.67
N ASN A 150 14.33 8.27 21.39
CA ASN A 150 13.42 9.27 21.95
C ASN A 150 12.38 9.80 20.94
N LYS A 151 12.32 9.25 19.72
CA LYS A 151 11.37 9.69 18.69
C LYS A 151 10.08 8.89 18.65
N ASP A 152 9.07 9.56 18.09
CA ASP A 152 7.71 9.07 17.89
C ASP A 152 7.69 7.84 16.96
N LEU A 153 7.46 6.65 17.56
CA LEU A 153 7.35 5.40 16.83
C LEU A 153 6.14 5.38 15.87
N ASP A 154 5.12 6.20 16.15
CA ASP A 154 3.93 6.26 15.33
C ASP A 154 4.16 6.97 14.00
N GLU A 155 4.99 8.02 13.99
CA GLU A 155 5.42 8.66 12.75
C GLU A 155 6.25 7.69 11.90
N ALA A 156 7.13 6.90 12.52
CA ALA A 156 7.92 5.89 11.83
C ALA A 156 7.03 4.81 11.19
N ARG A 157 6.04 4.28 11.93
CA ARG A 157 5.04 3.33 11.40
C ARG A 157 4.25 3.95 10.24
N GLY A 158 3.87 5.21 10.35
CA GLY A 158 3.18 5.90 9.26
C GLY A 158 4.01 6.03 7.99
N ARG A 159 5.28 6.40 8.11
CA ARG A 159 6.20 6.46 6.96
C ARG A 159 6.43 5.08 6.33
N ILE A 160 6.44 4.02 7.13
CA ILE A 160 6.52 2.63 6.61
C ILE A 160 5.30 2.34 5.74
N GLY A 161 4.08 2.65 6.20
CA GLY A 161 2.87 2.47 5.39
C GLY A 161 2.94 3.24 4.07
N ASP A 162 3.25 4.53 4.14
CA ASP A 162 3.40 5.42 2.98
C ASP A 162 4.47 4.91 1.97
N LEU A 163 5.55 4.30 2.48
CA LEU A 163 6.65 3.75 1.68
C LEU A 163 6.24 2.47 0.98
N LEU A 164 5.62 1.56 1.74
CA LEU A 164 5.21 0.26 1.24
C LEU A 164 4.20 0.41 0.11
N HIS A 165 3.29 1.38 0.20
CA HIS A 165 2.36 1.69 -0.90
C HIS A 165 3.11 1.95 -2.20
N THR A 166 3.98 2.95 -2.20
CA THR A 166 4.77 3.33 -3.37
C THR A 166 5.63 2.16 -3.87
N LEU A 167 6.26 1.40 -2.98
CA LEU A 167 7.05 0.22 -3.35
C LEU A 167 6.21 -0.86 -4.06
N GLN A 168 4.99 -1.08 -3.61
CA GLN A 168 4.09 -2.11 -4.14
C GLN A 168 3.58 -1.70 -5.53
N ASP A 169 3.22 -0.43 -5.73
CA ASP A 169 2.72 0.11 -7.01
C ASP A 169 3.71 -0.04 -8.17
N PHE A 170 5.01 -0.04 -7.89
CA PHE A 170 6.01 -0.34 -8.91
C PHE A 170 5.68 -1.62 -9.69
N TYR A 171 5.24 -2.68 -9.01
CA TYR A 171 5.01 -3.98 -9.65
C TYR A 171 3.67 -4.07 -10.39
N SER A 172 2.67 -3.28 -10.01
CA SER A 172 1.39 -3.24 -10.72
C SER A 172 1.36 -2.21 -11.84
N HIS A 173 2.12 -1.12 -11.75
CA HIS A 173 2.03 0.03 -12.67
C HIS A 173 3.16 0.10 -13.70
N SER A 174 4.27 -0.60 -13.48
CA SER A 174 5.36 -0.69 -14.46
C SER A 174 5.25 -1.91 -15.38
N ASN A 175 6.16 -2.01 -16.35
CA ASN A 175 6.36 -3.20 -17.19
C ASN A 175 7.25 -4.28 -16.56
N TRP A 176 7.52 -4.25 -15.24
CA TRP A 176 8.45 -5.20 -14.60
C TRP A 176 8.09 -6.66 -14.83
N VAL A 177 6.80 -6.99 -14.76
CA VAL A 177 6.29 -8.35 -15.00
C VAL A 177 6.39 -8.71 -16.48
N GLU A 178 6.03 -7.79 -17.37
CA GLU A 178 6.03 -7.97 -18.82
C GLU A 178 7.44 -8.10 -19.42
N MET A 179 8.46 -7.55 -18.75
CA MET A 179 9.86 -7.80 -19.06
C MET A 179 10.30 -9.25 -18.81
N GLY A 180 9.44 -10.11 -18.24
CA GLY A 180 9.78 -11.49 -17.90
C GLY A 180 10.77 -11.58 -16.75
N LYS A 181 10.82 -10.56 -15.88
CA LYS A 181 11.66 -10.60 -14.66
C LYS A 181 11.16 -11.72 -13.76
N THR A 182 12.09 -12.38 -13.09
CA THR A 182 11.82 -13.49 -12.16
C THR A 182 12.09 -13.12 -10.71
N GLU A 183 12.67 -11.94 -10.47
CA GLU A 183 13.02 -11.43 -9.14
C GLU A 183 12.61 -9.96 -9.01
N ILE A 184 12.48 -9.50 -7.77
CA ILE A 184 12.24 -8.09 -7.43
C ILE A 184 13.39 -7.19 -7.87
N ASN A 185 13.09 -5.91 -8.12
CA ASN A 185 14.13 -4.92 -8.39
C ASN A 185 14.86 -4.56 -7.09
N SER A 186 16.07 -5.09 -6.91
CA SER A 186 16.88 -4.90 -5.69
C SER A 186 17.37 -3.46 -5.48
N HIS A 187 17.29 -2.61 -6.51
CA HIS A 187 17.75 -1.22 -6.46
C HIS A 187 16.74 -0.25 -5.83
N ILE A 188 15.43 -0.57 -5.88
CA ILE A 188 14.38 0.33 -5.40
C ILE A 188 14.56 0.65 -3.91
N GLY A 189 14.57 1.94 -3.59
CA GLY A 189 14.74 2.47 -2.24
C GLY A 189 16.18 2.36 -1.70
N ILE A 190 17.14 1.93 -2.52
CA ILE A 190 18.54 1.67 -2.11
C ILE A 190 19.51 2.49 -2.97
N GLN A 191 19.38 2.40 -4.29
CA GLN A 191 20.26 3.05 -5.25
C GLN A 191 19.50 4.12 -6.02
N GLU A 192 20.21 5.15 -6.47
CA GLU A 192 19.63 6.24 -7.27
C GLU A 192 19.05 5.74 -8.60
N ASN A 193 19.80 4.86 -9.28
CA ASN A 193 19.39 4.26 -10.54
C ASN A 193 18.72 2.90 -10.30
N ILE A 194 17.45 2.79 -10.71
CA ILE A 194 16.67 1.54 -10.58
C ILE A 194 16.47 0.81 -11.91
N GLY A 195 17.05 1.31 -13.01
CA GLY A 195 16.91 0.77 -14.35
C GLY A 195 16.95 1.89 -15.40
N ARG A 196 17.07 1.49 -16.67
CA ARG A 196 16.91 2.42 -17.79
C ARG A 196 15.44 2.81 -17.88
N ILE A 197 15.12 4.09 -17.88
CA ILE A 197 13.74 4.60 -17.96
C ILE A 197 13.50 5.07 -19.39
N ALA A 198 12.28 4.85 -19.89
CA ALA A 198 11.91 5.34 -21.22
C ALA A 198 11.95 6.87 -21.27
N ASP A 199 12.54 7.42 -22.34
CA ASP A 199 12.54 8.86 -22.55
C ASP A 199 11.13 9.38 -22.83
N ILE A 200 10.85 10.65 -22.51
CA ILE A 200 9.52 11.26 -22.71
C ILE A 200 9.04 11.18 -24.17
N ASN A 201 9.97 11.13 -25.14
CA ASN A 201 9.70 11.02 -26.58
C ASN A 201 9.87 9.60 -27.14
N GLN A 202 10.10 8.61 -26.29
CA GLN A 202 10.23 7.21 -26.68
C GLN A 202 8.87 6.51 -26.62
N ALA A 203 8.47 5.88 -27.73
CA ALA A 203 7.28 5.05 -27.78
C ALA A 203 7.41 3.85 -26.84
N THR A 204 6.34 3.51 -26.11
CA THR A 204 6.34 2.38 -25.18
C THR A 204 5.16 1.44 -25.29
N CYS A 205 4.05 1.89 -25.86
CA CYS A 205 2.83 1.12 -26.06
C CYS A 205 2.34 1.15 -27.50
N SER A 206 1.46 0.21 -27.82
CA SER A 206 0.65 0.20 -29.04
C SER A 206 -0.79 -0.16 -28.71
N SER A 207 -1.72 0.12 -29.64
CA SER A 207 -3.11 -0.34 -29.51
C SER A 207 -3.26 -1.82 -29.86
N VAL A 208 -2.22 -2.45 -30.41
CA VAL A 208 -2.22 -3.86 -30.78
C VAL A 208 -2.32 -4.70 -29.51
N GLY A 209 -3.12 -5.77 -29.56
CA GLY A 209 -3.32 -6.64 -28.42
C GLY A 209 -4.30 -6.11 -27.37
N CYS A 210 -4.87 -4.90 -27.56
CA CYS A 210 -5.93 -4.36 -26.71
C CYS A 210 -7.32 -4.54 -27.34
N LYS A 211 -8.23 -5.15 -26.57
CA LYS A 211 -9.64 -5.35 -26.92
C LYS A 211 -10.52 -4.48 -26.04
N LYS A 212 -11.39 -3.67 -26.65
CA LYS A 212 -12.41 -2.91 -25.93
C LYS A 212 -13.52 -3.85 -25.44
N VAL A 213 -13.89 -3.71 -24.18
CA VAL A 213 -15.02 -4.40 -23.56
C VAL A 213 -16.04 -3.35 -23.12
N GLN A 214 -17.32 -3.63 -23.37
CA GLN A 214 -18.42 -2.78 -22.93
C GLN A 214 -19.39 -3.61 -22.09
N SER A 215 -19.84 -3.03 -20.98
CA SER A 215 -20.80 -3.69 -20.10
C SER A 215 -21.81 -2.70 -19.53
N ASN A 216 -23.05 -3.15 -19.41
CA ASN A 216 -24.09 -2.38 -18.74
C ASN A 216 -23.82 -2.26 -17.24
N CYS A 217 -24.19 -1.12 -16.67
CA CYS A 217 -24.08 -0.88 -15.24
C CYS A 217 -25.35 -1.31 -14.51
N ASN A 218 -25.19 -1.98 -13.37
CA ASN A 218 -26.27 -2.09 -12.39
C ASN A 218 -26.49 -0.74 -11.66
N ILE A 219 -27.54 -0.67 -10.83
CA ILE A 219 -27.93 0.57 -10.13
C ILE A 219 -26.80 1.11 -9.25
N ILE A 220 -26.09 0.24 -8.53
CA ILE A 220 -24.97 0.62 -7.66
C ILE A 220 -23.81 1.16 -8.50
N GLN A 221 -23.45 0.47 -9.58
CA GLN A 221 -22.40 0.88 -10.50
C GLN A 221 -22.71 2.24 -11.15
N LYS A 222 -23.97 2.54 -11.49
CA LYS A 222 -24.34 3.87 -12.00
C LYS A 222 -24.11 5.00 -10.99
N LEU A 223 -24.22 4.72 -9.69
CA LEU A 223 -23.99 5.71 -8.65
C LEU A 223 -22.50 5.98 -8.41
N VAL A 224 -21.66 4.94 -8.55
CA VAL A 224 -20.22 5.00 -8.27
C VAL A 224 -19.42 5.38 -9.52
N ILE A 225 -19.76 4.77 -10.65
CA ILE A 225 -19.08 4.92 -11.94
C ILE A 225 -19.93 5.86 -12.79
N LYS A 226 -19.55 7.14 -12.84
CA LYS A 226 -20.22 8.19 -13.63
C LYS A 226 -19.99 8.04 -15.16
N ALA A 227 -19.68 6.84 -15.62
CA ALA A 227 -19.41 6.47 -17.00
C ALA A 227 -20.12 5.15 -17.32
N CYS A 228 -21.40 5.24 -17.71
CA CYS A 228 -22.24 4.11 -18.06
C CYS A 228 -22.86 4.30 -19.45
N PRO A 229 -22.84 3.30 -20.36
CA PRO A 229 -22.26 1.97 -20.18
C PRO A 229 -20.74 2.02 -19.95
N MET A 230 -20.23 1.10 -19.12
CA MET A 230 -18.81 1.02 -18.82
C MET A 230 -18.05 0.61 -20.07
N SER A 231 -16.90 1.23 -20.28
CA SER A 231 -15.96 0.88 -21.34
C SER A 231 -14.58 0.72 -20.73
N TYR A 232 -13.98 -0.44 -20.90
CA TYR A 232 -12.63 -0.76 -20.43
C TYR A 232 -11.92 -1.64 -21.46
N TYR A 233 -10.69 -2.04 -21.18
CA TYR A 233 -9.86 -2.76 -22.13
C TYR A 233 -9.22 -3.99 -21.50
N GLU A 234 -9.10 -5.04 -22.30
CA GLU A 234 -8.27 -6.20 -22.02
C GLU A 234 -7.06 -6.11 -22.94
N CYS A 235 -5.86 -6.03 -22.40
CA CYS A 235 -4.65 -5.85 -23.19
C CYS A 235 -3.69 -7.00 -22.96
N LYS A 236 -3.10 -7.51 -24.04
CA LYS A 236 -1.99 -8.45 -23.99
C LYS A 236 -0.96 -8.07 -25.05
N ASP A 237 0.31 -8.06 -24.67
CA ASP A 237 1.41 -7.74 -25.59
C ASP A 237 1.28 -6.34 -26.26
N ASN A 238 0.68 -5.37 -25.55
CA ASN A 238 0.51 -4.00 -26.03
C ASN A 238 1.74 -3.11 -25.77
N ILE A 239 2.58 -3.46 -24.77
CA ILE A 239 3.88 -2.82 -24.55
C ILE A 239 4.81 -3.26 -25.66
N LEU A 240 5.55 -2.32 -26.25
CA LEU A 240 6.43 -2.61 -27.38
C LEU A 240 7.52 -3.62 -26.99
N ASP A 241 7.65 -4.66 -27.80
CA ASP A 241 8.61 -5.75 -27.64
C ASP A 241 10.04 -5.26 -27.37
N GLU A 242 10.47 -4.20 -28.05
CA GLU A 242 11.80 -3.63 -27.91
C GLU A 242 12.05 -2.99 -26.54
N ILE A 243 11.02 -2.41 -25.91
CA ILE A 243 11.10 -1.83 -24.57
C ILE A 243 11.36 -2.92 -23.55
N ASN A 244 10.60 -4.02 -23.64
CA ASN A 244 10.77 -5.16 -22.75
C ASN A 244 12.11 -5.87 -22.97
N LYS A 245 12.50 -6.15 -24.23
CA LYS A 245 13.77 -6.82 -24.57
C LYS A 245 15.01 -6.01 -24.16
N GLN A 246 14.93 -4.68 -24.23
CA GLN A 246 16.03 -3.80 -23.81
C GLN A 246 16.07 -3.52 -22.31
N GLY A 247 15.08 -4.01 -21.55
CA GLY A 247 14.98 -3.76 -20.12
C GLY A 247 14.71 -2.30 -19.77
N ILE A 248 13.94 -1.59 -20.61
CA ILE A 248 13.57 -0.20 -20.40
C ILE A 248 12.27 -0.15 -19.58
N LEU A 249 12.29 0.60 -18.48
CA LEU A 249 11.15 0.82 -17.60
C LEU A 249 10.18 1.82 -18.23
N THR A 250 8.91 1.46 -18.25
CA THR A 250 7.77 2.33 -18.58
C THR A 250 6.62 2.06 -17.61
N SER A 251 5.75 3.05 -17.42
CA SER A 251 4.55 2.93 -16.59
C SER A 251 3.38 3.70 -17.21
N GLY A 252 2.19 3.53 -16.64
CA GLY A 252 0.96 4.11 -17.17
C GLY A 252 0.82 5.60 -16.86
N TYR A 253 0.44 6.38 -17.86
CA TYR A 253 -0.09 7.74 -17.64
C TYR A 253 -1.56 7.65 -17.23
N MET A 254 -1.99 8.50 -16.31
CA MET A 254 -3.34 8.47 -15.78
C MET A 254 -3.95 9.87 -15.77
N SER A 255 -5.28 9.92 -15.83
CA SER A 255 -6.04 11.18 -15.74
C SER A 255 -5.84 11.89 -14.40
N ASP A 256 -5.92 13.23 -14.42
CA ASP A 256 -5.93 14.11 -13.25
C ASP A 256 -4.65 14.10 -12.38
N GLN A 257 -3.54 13.59 -12.92
CA GLN A 257 -2.26 13.56 -12.25
C GLN A 257 -1.60 14.94 -12.17
N LEU A 258 -0.99 15.23 -11.02
CA LEU A 258 -0.29 16.47 -10.74
C LEU A 258 1.13 16.16 -10.25
N ASN A 259 2.12 16.88 -10.76
CA ASN A 259 3.48 16.79 -10.25
C ASN A 259 3.59 17.41 -8.84
N SER A 260 4.78 17.37 -8.23
CA SER A 260 5.01 17.91 -6.88
C SER A 260 4.81 19.43 -6.76
N LYS A 261 4.68 20.16 -7.87
CA LYS A 261 4.38 21.60 -7.93
C LYS A 261 2.90 21.88 -8.19
N GLY A 262 2.07 20.84 -8.33
CA GLY A 262 0.65 20.98 -8.68
C GLY A 262 0.40 21.19 -10.17
N GLU A 263 1.38 20.95 -11.04
CA GLU A 263 1.22 21.10 -12.48
C GLU A 263 0.69 19.80 -13.10
N PRO A 264 -0.27 19.84 -14.04
CA PRO A 264 -0.81 18.65 -14.68
C PRO A 264 0.25 17.84 -15.42
N ILE A 265 0.24 16.52 -15.19
CA ILE A 265 0.97 15.55 -16.01
C ILE A 265 -0.03 14.90 -16.95
N VAL A 266 0.28 14.96 -18.24
CA VAL A 266 -0.58 14.45 -19.31
C VAL A 266 0.17 13.42 -20.14
N LYS A 267 -0.56 12.38 -20.59
CA LYS A 267 -0.07 11.41 -21.56
C LYS A 267 0.42 12.15 -22.82
N PRO A 268 1.71 12.02 -23.21
CA PRO A 268 2.23 12.69 -24.39
C PRO A 268 1.50 12.27 -25.67
N ASN A 269 1.00 13.26 -26.41
CA ASN A 269 0.36 13.04 -27.70
C ASN A 269 1.40 12.59 -28.75
N ASN A 270 1.00 11.68 -29.64
CA ASN A 270 1.81 11.20 -30.78
C ASN A 270 3.15 10.52 -30.44
N VAL A 271 3.44 10.23 -29.16
CA VAL A 271 4.63 9.48 -28.75
C VAL A 271 4.37 7.98 -28.65
N GLN A 272 3.12 7.58 -28.41
CA GLN A 272 2.73 6.20 -28.12
C GLN A 272 3.12 5.72 -26.71
N LYS A 273 2.78 6.50 -25.67
CA LYS A 273 2.94 6.10 -24.26
C LYS A 273 1.80 5.22 -23.76
N CYS A 274 2.05 4.38 -22.76
CA CYS A 274 1.01 3.57 -22.13
C CYS A 274 0.10 4.42 -21.24
N SER A 275 -1.19 4.09 -21.21
CA SER A 275 -2.07 4.55 -20.13
C SER A 275 -2.00 3.62 -18.92
N HIS A 276 -2.48 4.07 -17.77
CA HIS A 276 -2.69 3.20 -16.62
C HIS A 276 -3.80 2.20 -16.92
N GLY A 277 -4.99 2.67 -17.31
CA GLY A 277 -5.96 1.88 -18.08
C GLY A 277 -7.20 1.33 -17.35
N SER A 278 -7.53 1.79 -16.14
CA SER A 278 -8.78 1.39 -15.47
C SER A 278 -10.04 1.97 -16.16
N VAL A 279 -11.24 1.45 -15.87
CA VAL A 279 -12.52 2.01 -16.37
C VAL A 279 -12.74 3.49 -16.03
N MET A 280 -12.05 4.00 -15.00
CA MET A 280 -12.13 5.40 -14.56
C MET A 280 -11.01 6.26 -15.17
N ASP A 281 -9.99 5.66 -15.78
CA ASP A 281 -8.90 6.37 -16.43
C ASP A 281 -9.28 6.76 -17.87
N LYS A 282 -9.61 8.04 -18.07
CA LYS A 282 -9.98 8.57 -19.39
C LYS A 282 -8.84 8.47 -20.40
N THR A 283 -7.58 8.42 -19.96
CA THR A 283 -6.45 8.28 -20.88
C THR A 283 -6.44 6.91 -21.57
N ALA A 284 -7.10 5.89 -20.98
CA ALA A 284 -7.24 4.56 -21.57
C ALA A 284 -7.91 4.57 -22.96
N HIS A 285 -8.70 5.61 -23.25
CA HIS A 285 -9.34 5.80 -24.56
C HIS A 285 -8.49 6.60 -25.56
N GLN A 286 -7.38 7.20 -25.12
CA GLN A 286 -6.45 7.94 -25.99
C GLN A 286 -5.48 6.97 -26.64
N ILE A 287 -5.15 7.16 -27.92
CA ILE A 287 -4.19 6.32 -28.63
C ILE A 287 -2.79 6.47 -28.00
N PRO A 288 -2.09 5.36 -27.69
CA PRO A 288 -2.50 3.96 -27.80
C PRO A 288 -3.52 3.57 -26.73
N ILE A 289 -4.61 2.90 -27.13
CA ILE A 289 -5.73 2.55 -26.25
C ILE A 289 -5.34 1.47 -25.23
N GLY A 290 -6.10 1.37 -24.15
CA GLY A 290 -5.92 0.36 -23.11
C GLY A 290 -5.04 0.85 -21.96
N GLY A 291 -4.07 0.05 -21.55
CA GLY A 291 -3.13 0.44 -20.52
C GLY A 291 -2.28 -0.72 -20.03
N ILE A 292 -1.54 -0.50 -18.95
CA ILE A 292 -0.51 -1.42 -18.44
C ILE A 292 -0.82 -1.95 -17.03
N ASN A 293 -1.75 -1.36 -16.28
CA ASN A 293 -1.88 -1.67 -14.86
C ASN A 293 -2.33 -3.12 -14.59
N LYS A 294 -1.95 -3.62 -13.41
CA LYS A 294 -2.20 -4.97 -12.88
C LYS A 294 -2.84 -4.93 -11.48
N ASP A 295 -3.56 -3.85 -11.17
CA ASP A 295 -4.09 -3.56 -9.82
C ASP A 295 -5.12 -4.57 -9.31
N ALA A 296 -5.85 -5.24 -10.20
CA ALA A 296 -6.94 -6.13 -9.87
C ALA A 296 -6.98 -7.36 -10.79
N MET A 297 -7.64 -8.43 -10.33
CA MET A 297 -7.88 -9.64 -11.13
C MET A 297 -9.01 -9.50 -12.17
N THR A 298 -9.55 -8.30 -12.37
CA THR A 298 -10.63 -8.03 -13.32
C THR A 298 -10.22 -7.01 -14.37
N SER A 299 -10.59 -7.29 -15.63
CA SER A 299 -10.33 -6.41 -16.77
C SER A 299 -11.02 -5.05 -16.67
N MET A 300 -12.03 -4.91 -15.82
CA MET A 300 -12.68 -3.63 -15.53
C MET A 300 -11.72 -2.60 -14.92
N PHE A 301 -10.83 -3.05 -14.03
CA PHE A 301 -9.89 -2.16 -13.34
C PHE A 301 -8.47 -2.28 -13.87
N SER A 302 -8.14 -3.39 -14.52
CA SER A 302 -6.78 -3.68 -14.96
C SER A 302 -6.73 -4.27 -16.36
N PRO A 303 -6.18 -3.54 -17.36
CA PRO A 303 -5.97 -4.11 -18.68
C PRO A 303 -5.14 -5.39 -18.66
N HIS A 304 -4.16 -5.48 -17.75
CA HIS A 304 -3.28 -6.63 -17.56
C HIS A 304 -3.68 -7.48 -16.34
N TYR A 305 -4.97 -7.63 -16.08
CA TYR A 305 -5.50 -8.38 -14.92
C TYR A 305 -4.92 -9.81 -14.76
N TYR A 306 -4.55 -10.48 -15.87
CA TYR A 306 -3.97 -11.82 -15.86
C TYR A 306 -2.54 -11.86 -15.27
N LEU A 307 -1.88 -10.72 -15.12
CA LEU A 307 -0.57 -10.58 -14.48
C LEU A 307 -0.67 -10.14 -13.01
N HIS A 308 -1.88 -9.90 -12.48
CA HIS A 308 -2.08 -9.42 -11.11
C HIS A 308 -1.37 -10.30 -10.08
N THR A 309 -1.54 -11.62 -10.12
CA THR A 309 -0.91 -12.50 -9.12
C THR A 309 0.62 -12.44 -9.16
N GLN A 310 1.20 -12.31 -10.36
CA GLN A 310 2.65 -12.21 -10.52
C GLN A 310 3.18 -10.86 -10.00
N ALA A 311 2.44 -9.76 -10.22
CA ALA A 311 2.74 -8.46 -9.65
C ALA A 311 2.67 -8.50 -8.11
N VAL A 312 1.64 -9.13 -7.55
CA VAL A 312 1.47 -9.31 -6.10
C VAL A 312 2.62 -10.11 -5.50
N LYS A 313 3.06 -11.20 -6.15
CA LYS A 313 4.20 -11.99 -5.68
C LYS A 313 5.44 -11.13 -5.51
N PHE A 314 5.78 -10.31 -6.50
CA PHE A 314 6.90 -9.38 -6.38
C PHE A 314 6.68 -8.30 -5.33
N ALA A 315 5.46 -7.77 -5.20
CA ALA A 315 5.15 -6.78 -4.19
C ALA A 315 5.30 -7.33 -2.75
N ILE A 316 4.93 -8.60 -2.52
CA ILE A 316 5.15 -9.30 -1.24
C ILE A 316 6.64 -9.52 -0.99
N GLU A 317 7.38 -10.03 -1.99
CA GLU A 317 8.83 -10.25 -1.87
C GLU A 317 9.59 -8.93 -1.58
N ALA A 318 9.19 -7.83 -2.23
CA ALA A 318 9.78 -6.52 -1.99
C ALA A 318 9.42 -5.97 -0.61
N THR A 319 8.19 -6.18 -0.14
CA THR A 319 7.73 -5.81 1.21
C THR A 319 8.47 -6.60 2.29
N GLU A 320 8.61 -7.91 2.11
CA GLU A 320 9.40 -8.78 2.98
C GLU A 320 10.87 -8.32 3.04
N ARG A 321 11.48 -8.09 1.87
CA ARG A 321 12.84 -7.56 1.78
C ARG A 321 12.97 -6.24 2.54
N PHE A 322 12.02 -5.33 2.39
CA PHE A 322 12.04 -4.05 3.10
C PHE A 322 12.08 -4.25 4.62
N PHE A 323 11.21 -5.09 5.19
CA PHE A 323 11.21 -5.35 6.63
C PHE A 323 12.50 -6.04 7.10
N ASN A 324 13.04 -6.97 6.31
CA ASN A 324 14.30 -7.64 6.62
C ASN A 324 15.48 -6.68 6.58
N ASP A 325 15.54 -5.78 5.60
CA ASP A 325 16.59 -4.76 5.52
C ASP A 325 16.43 -3.72 6.63
N LEU A 326 15.20 -3.32 6.96
CA LEU A 326 14.90 -2.46 8.10
C LEU A 326 15.41 -3.10 9.40
N ARG A 327 15.13 -4.38 9.64
CA ARG A 327 15.65 -5.10 10.81
C ARG A 327 17.17 -5.09 10.88
N LYS A 328 17.85 -5.32 9.76
CA LYS A 328 19.33 -5.24 9.68
C LYS A 328 19.85 -3.85 10.02
N ASP A 329 19.19 -2.81 9.51
CA ASP A 329 19.59 -1.41 9.75
C ASP A 329 19.39 -1.00 11.23
N LEU A 330 18.36 -1.54 11.91
CA LEU A 330 18.01 -1.19 13.29
C LEU A 330 18.64 -2.06 14.38
N GLY A 331 18.93 -3.31 14.04
CA GLY A 331 19.15 -4.39 14.99
C GLY A 331 17.86 -4.88 15.66
N ASP A 332 17.92 -6.10 16.19
CA ASP A 332 16.77 -6.84 16.72
C ASP A 332 16.00 -6.07 17.80
N ARG A 333 16.71 -5.43 18.74
CA ARG A 333 16.09 -4.69 19.85
C ARG A 333 15.22 -3.51 19.39
N ASN A 334 15.70 -2.74 18.42
CA ASN A 334 14.96 -1.57 17.93
C ASN A 334 13.83 -2.00 16.98
N PHE A 335 14.04 -3.06 16.20
CA PHE A 335 12.99 -3.66 15.39
C PHE A 335 11.85 -4.18 16.28
N ASP A 336 12.16 -4.95 17.32
CA ASP A 336 11.21 -5.41 18.33
C ASP A 336 10.42 -4.23 18.93
N ARG A 337 11.13 -3.20 19.40
CA ARG A 337 10.48 -2.00 19.96
C ARG A 337 9.57 -1.27 18.96
N LEU A 338 9.97 -1.17 17.69
CA LEU A 338 9.19 -0.50 16.64
C LEU A 338 7.85 -1.21 16.40
N PHE A 339 7.86 -2.54 16.44
CA PHE A 339 6.69 -3.38 16.17
C PHE A 339 6.01 -3.95 17.42
N ALA A 340 6.56 -3.71 18.61
CA ALA A 340 6.12 -4.29 19.88
C ALA A 340 5.97 -5.83 19.81
N ILE A 341 7.00 -6.52 19.28
CA ILE A 341 6.96 -7.99 19.15
C ILE A 341 6.97 -8.63 20.55
N ASN A 342 7.82 -8.14 21.45
CA ASN A 342 7.79 -8.44 22.87
C ASN A 342 7.27 -7.20 23.62
N PRO A 343 5.94 -7.09 23.82
CA PRO A 343 5.35 -5.90 24.39
C PRO A 343 5.75 -5.67 25.86
N THR A 344 5.88 -4.40 26.24
CA THR A 344 6.10 -4.00 27.65
C THR A 344 4.85 -4.20 28.49
N GLU A 345 4.99 -4.19 29.82
CA GLU A 345 3.83 -4.24 30.73
C GLU A 345 2.81 -3.13 30.46
N GLU A 346 3.27 -1.93 30.08
CA GLU A 346 2.38 -0.82 29.74
C GLU A 346 1.57 -1.12 28.46
N GLN A 347 2.22 -1.70 27.45
CA GLN A 347 1.55 -2.09 26.21
C GLN A 347 0.57 -3.24 26.44
N ILE A 348 0.91 -4.20 27.31
CA ILE A 348 -0.02 -5.27 27.72
C ILE A 348 -1.24 -4.69 28.44
N LYS A 349 -1.07 -3.73 29.37
CA LYS A 349 -2.20 -3.07 30.05
C LYS A 349 -3.15 -2.39 29.05
N LYS A 350 -2.60 -1.70 28.04
CA LYS A 350 -3.40 -1.09 26.97
C LYS A 350 -4.12 -2.14 26.12
N ALA A 351 -3.44 -3.23 25.77
CA ALA A 351 -4.03 -4.34 25.04
C ALA A 351 -5.18 -5.01 25.80
N THR A 352 -5.04 -5.21 27.12
CA THR A 352 -6.13 -5.75 27.96
C THR A 352 -7.38 -4.91 27.85
N ILE A 353 -7.27 -3.58 28.02
CA ILE A 353 -8.40 -2.65 27.93
C ILE A 353 -9.04 -2.71 26.54
N ALA A 354 -8.23 -2.69 25.48
CA ALA A 354 -8.72 -2.72 24.10
C ALA A 354 -9.47 -4.02 23.77
N ILE A 355 -8.96 -5.17 24.25
CA ILE A 355 -9.61 -6.48 24.11
C ILE A 355 -10.93 -6.52 24.88
N GLU A 356 -10.96 -6.03 26.12
CA GLU A 356 -12.19 -5.93 26.93
C GLU A 356 -13.26 -5.06 26.26
N ASN A 357 -12.84 -3.95 25.66
CA ASN A 357 -13.70 -3.05 24.88
C ASN A 357 -14.09 -3.62 23.50
N ARG A 358 -13.54 -4.77 23.10
CA ARG A 358 -13.74 -5.37 21.77
C ARG A 358 -13.38 -4.42 20.63
N GLU A 359 -12.30 -3.65 20.80
CA GLU A 359 -11.79 -2.76 19.76
C GLU A 359 -11.46 -3.57 18.50
N LYS A 360 -12.00 -3.12 17.36
CA LYS A 360 -11.81 -3.78 16.07
C LYS A 360 -10.61 -3.18 15.35
N PHE A 361 -9.88 -4.01 14.62
CA PHE A 361 -8.90 -3.55 13.65
C PHE A 361 -9.60 -3.02 12.39
N HIS A 362 -8.97 -2.06 11.71
CA HIS A 362 -9.52 -1.45 10.50
C HIS A 362 -9.36 -2.35 9.27
N PHE A 363 -8.17 -2.91 9.07
CA PHE A 363 -7.75 -3.71 7.92
C PHE A 363 -7.11 -5.04 8.31
N PHE A 364 -6.52 -5.15 9.50
CA PHE A 364 -5.89 -6.38 9.94
C PHE A 364 -6.90 -7.53 10.03
N THR A 365 -6.53 -8.67 9.45
CA THR A 365 -7.34 -9.89 9.49
C THR A 365 -6.54 -11.03 10.10
N SER A 366 -7.10 -11.68 11.11
CA SER A 366 -6.48 -12.82 11.79
C SER A 366 -6.44 -14.09 10.94
N ILE A 367 -7.02 -14.09 9.73
CA ILE A 367 -7.18 -15.28 8.88
C ILE A 367 -6.07 -15.38 7.82
N LEU A 368 -5.31 -14.30 7.57
CA LEU A 368 -4.24 -14.29 6.58
C LEU A 368 -2.99 -15.00 7.11
N SER A 369 -2.57 -16.04 6.38
CA SER A 369 -1.40 -16.86 6.66
C SER A 369 -0.55 -17.04 5.41
N ILE A 370 0.78 -16.84 5.46
CA ILE A 370 1.69 -17.12 4.34
C ILE A 370 3.02 -17.69 4.82
N GLY A 371 3.49 -18.72 4.11
CA GLY A 371 4.73 -19.41 4.33
C GLY A 371 5.89 -18.84 3.53
N LEU A 372 7.09 -19.17 4.01
CA LEU A 372 8.36 -18.67 3.48
C LEU A 372 8.75 -19.31 2.14
N SER A 373 8.18 -20.47 1.78
CA SER A 373 8.69 -21.30 0.67
C SER A 373 7.95 -21.21 -0.67
N THR A 374 6.80 -20.54 -0.76
CA THR A 374 5.92 -20.66 -1.93
C THR A 374 6.35 -19.76 -3.08
N ARG A 375 7.45 -20.14 -3.77
CA ARG A 375 7.87 -19.52 -5.04
C ARG A 375 7.18 -20.09 -6.28
N ASP A 376 6.44 -21.19 -6.22
CA ASP A 376 5.91 -21.81 -7.44
C ASP A 376 4.44 -22.23 -7.36
N ILE A 377 3.72 -21.97 -8.47
CA ILE A 377 2.48 -22.54 -9.08
C ILE A 377 1.27 -22.81 -8.16
N ASN A 378 1.48 -23.26 -6.93
CA ASN A 378 0.47 -23.41 -5.89
C ASN A 378 0.08 -22.09 -5.22
N PHE A 379 0.88 -21.02 -5.37
CA PHE A 379 0.60 -19.70 -4.79
C PHE A 379 -0.72 -19.12 -5.31
N ASP A 380 -0.94 -19.13 -6.63
CA ASP A 380 -2.16 -18.65 -7.27
C ASP A 380 -3.41 -19.44 -6.85
N LYS A 381 -3.29 -20.76 -6.71
CA LYS A 381 -4.40 -21.63 -6.28
C LYS A 381 -4.69 -21.47 -4.79
N ALA A 382 -3.64 -21.45 -3.96
CA ALA A 382 -3.74 -21.28 -2.51
C ALA A 382 -4.34 -19.91 -2.17
N ILE A 383 -3.89 -18.83 -2.80
CA ILE A 383 -4.48 -17.51 -2.56
C ILE A 383 -5.93 -17.44 -3.06
N LYS A 384 -6.25 -17.93 -4.26
CA LYS A 384 -7.63 -17.92 -4.73
C LYS A 384 -8.57 -18.72 -3.81
N GLN A 385 -8.14 -19.91 -3.37
CA GLN A 385 -8.90 -20.72 -2.42
C GLN A 385 -9.01 -20.04 -1.05
N ARG A 386 -7.95 -19.36 -0.59
CA ARG A 386 -7.94 -18.65 0.69
C ARG A 386 -8.80 -17.39 0.69
N ILE A 387 -8.81 -16.63 -0.41
CA ILE A 387 -9.72 -15.49 -0.59
C ILE A 387 -11.17 -16.00 -0.60
N GLN A 388 -11.44 -17.13 -1.26
CA GLN A 388 -12.77 -17.76 -1.20
C GLN A 388 -13.14 -18.20 0.22
N GLU A 389 -12.21 -18.76 1.00
CA GLU A 389 -12.42 -19.11 2.42
C GLU A 389 -12.72 -17.87 3.28
N ILE A 390 -11.92 -16.80 3.14
CA ILE A 390 -12.10 -15.52 3.84
C ILE A 390 -13.49 -14.93 3.53
N ILE A 391 -13.86 -14.90 2.26
CA ILE A 391 -15.19 -14.48 1.81
C ILE A 391 -16.25 -15.36 2.48
N SER A 392 -16.13 -16.69 2.42
CA SER A 392 -17.11 -17.60 2.99
C SER A 392 -17.31 -17.38 4.50
N ILE A 393 -16.23 -17.17 5.26
CA ILE A 393 -16.28 -16.91 6.71
C ILE A 393 -16.94 -15.55 6.98
N LEU A 394 -16.54 -14.51 6.25
CA LEU A 394 -17.09 -13.15 6.39
C LEU A 394 -18.58 -13.06 5.99
N PHE A 395 -19.08 -13.94 5.14
CA PHE A 395 -20.49 -13.96 4.69
C PHE A 395 -21.36 -15.02 5.40
N ASN A 396 -20.78 -16.03 6.07
CA ASN A 396 -21.52 -16.97 6.94
C ASN A 396 -21.64 -16.50 8.39
N ILE A 397 -20.88 -15.49 8.80
CA ILE A 397 -21.11 -14.79 10.05
C ILE A 397 -22.39 -13.96 9.89
N LYS A 398 -23.48 -14.42 10.51
CA LYS A 398 -24.81 -13.78 10.53
C LYS A 398 -24.88 -12.55 11.45
N ASP A 399 -23.78 -11.84 11.62
CA ASP A 399 -23.56 -10.97 12.78
C ASP A 399 -23.28 -9.53 12.35
N ASP A 400 -23.75 -8.58 13.16
CA ASP A 400 -23.55 -7.13 13.05
C ASP A 400 -22.06 -6.73 13.25
N THR A 401 -21.15 -7.69 13.09
CA THR A 401 -19.71 -7.56 13.27
C THR A 401 -18.92 -7.41 11.98
N ALA A 402 -19.58 -7.41 10.80
CA ALA A 402 -18.96 -6.90 9.57
C ALA A 402 -18.23 -5.58 9.88
N PRO A 403 -16.99 -5.36 9.41
CA PRO A 403 -16.26 -4.13 9.71
C PRO A 403 -17.09 -2.94 9.24
N THR A 404 -17.73 -2.26 10.19
CA THR A 404 -18.23 -0.91 10.01
C THR A 404 -16.97 -0.06 9.98
N TYR A 405 -16.53 0.27 8.77
CA TYR A 405 -15.36 1.12 8.57
C TYR A 405 -15.68 2.50 9.14
N ASP A 406 -15.21 2.77 10.34
CA ASP A 406 -15.17 4.12 10.85
C ASP A 406 -13.89 4.79 10.34
N LEU A 407 -14.00 5.44 9.19
CA LEU A 407 -12.93 6.26 8.61
C LEU A 407 -12.90 7.66 9.24
N SER A 408 -13.80 7.99 10.18
CA SER A 408 -13.88 9.32 10.76
C SER A 408 -12.67 9.65 11.64
N ASP A 409 -12.07 8.63 12.25
CA ASP A 409 -10.86 8.74 13.08
C ASP A 409 -9.55 8.82 12.27
N ILE A 410 -9.60 8.60 10.95
CA ILE A 410 -8.41 8.58 10.08
C ILE A 410 -7.86 10.01 9.81
N GLY A 411 -8.51 11.04 10.37
CA GLY A 411 -7.96 12.40 10.33
C GLY A 411 -7.87 12.96 8.90
N ILE A 412 -8.80 12.57 8.01
CA ILE A 412 -9.05 13.31 6.76
C ILE A 412 -9.75 14.62 7.13
N ASP A 413 -9.02 15.46 7.85
CA ASP A 413 -9.48 16.80 8.21
C ASP A 413 -9.41 17.67 6.95
N LYS A 414 -10.58 18.11 6.50
CA LYS A 414 -10.74 19.06 5.40
C LYS A 414 -10.10 20.42 5.70
N SER A 415 -9.59 20.66 6.91
CA SER A 415 -9.09 21.97 7.37
C SER A 415 -7.57 22.14 7.40
N ASN A 416 -6.75 21.10 7.19
CA ASN A 416 -5.28 21.23 7.16
C ASN A 416 -4.70 21.42 5.75
N VAL A 417 -5.36 22.26 4.95
CA VAL A 417 -4.72 22.93 3.80
C VAL A 417 -3.92 24.10 4.37
N ASN A 418 -2.71 23.82 4.88
CA ASN A 418 -1.62 24.78 5.02
C ASN A 418 -0.39 24.08 5.62
N ILE A 419 0.39 23.39 4.78
CA ILE A 419 1.81 23.20 5.07
C ILE A 419 2.56 24.14 4.14
N HIS A 420 2.82 25.34 4.66
CA HIS A 420 3.83 26.22 4.10
C HIS A 420 5.16 25.47 4.08
N ALA A 421 5.67 25.23 2.87
CA ALA A 421 7.08 24.97 2.66
C ALA A 421 7.87 26.18 3.19
N ALA A 422 8.73 25.98 4.18
CA ALA A 422 9.78 26.92 4.53
C ALA A 422 11.07 26.16 4.85
N PRO A 423 12.22 26.62 4.33
CA PRO A 423 13.50 25.93 4.42
C PRO A 423 14.15 26.18 5.79
N LEU A 424 14.68 25.14 6.43
CA LEU A 424 15.60 25.29 7.55
C LEU A 424 17.03 25.04 7.04
N LEU A 425 17.67 26.14 6.62
CA LEU A 425 19.11 26.34 6.70
C LEU A 425 19.40 26.91 8.09
N ILE A 426 20.24 26.24 8.88
CA ILE A 426 20.86 26.85 10.07
C ILE A 426 22.35 26.98 9.76
N ASP A 427 22.76 28.20 9.42
CA ASP A 427 24.14 28.66 9.56
C ASP A 427 24.28 29.26 10.97
N ASN A 428 25.19 28.69 11.75
CA ASN A 428 25.55 29.15 13.07
C ASN A 428 26.75 30.09 12.97
N SER A 429 26.52 31.41 12.96
CA SER A 429 27.52 32.32 13.52
C SER A 429 26.94 33.66 14.00
N LYS A 430 27.34 34.00 15.25
CA LYS A 430 27.43 35.34 15.87
C LYS A 430 26.20 35.92 16.60
N THR A 431 26.21 35.67 17.92
CA THR A 431 26.09 36.63 19.03
C THR A 431 25.78 38.11 18.71
N ILE A 432 24.79 38.70 19.42
CA ILE A 432 24.91 39.84 20.37
C ILE A 432 23.53 40.36 20.85
N LYS A 433 23.36 40.35 22.19
CA LYS A 433 22.67 41.27 23.14
C LYS A 433 21.28 41.90 22.83
N THR A 434 20.30 41.46 23.64
CA THR A 434 19.29 42.21 24.44
C THR A 434 18.92 43.68 24.11
N ARG A 435 17.60 43.98 23.96
CA ARG A 435 16.84 44.92 24.83
C ARG A 435 15.32 45.04 24.50
N ARG A 436 14.52 44.91 25.58
CA ARG A 436 13.29 45.61 26.04
C ARG A 436 12.12 45.99 25.10
N ILE A 437 10.98 45.34 25.38
CA ILE A 437 9.64 45.87 25.79
C ILE A 437 9.22 47.27 25.28
N GLY A 438 8.05 47.30 24.62
CA GLY A 438 7.19 48.49 24.50
C GLY A 438 5.87 48.21 23.77
N GLN A 439 4.76 48.20 24.50
CA GLN A 439 3.38 48.19 23.99
C GLN A 439 3.09 49.40 23.08
N ARG A 440 2.25 49.24 22.04
CA ARG A 440 0.96 49.96 21.87
C ARG A 440 0.27 49.75 20.51
N ARG A 441 -1.02 49.43 20.62
CA ARG A 441 -2.23 49.93 19.91
C ARG A 441 -2.29 49.99 18.37
N TYR A 442 -3.31 49.27 17.89
CA TYR A 442 -4.15 49.47 16.72
C TYR A 442 -4.25 50.90 16.15
N LYS A 443 -4.21 50.99 14.81
CA LYS A 443 -5.02 51.93 14.02
C LYS A 443 -5.26 51.37 12.61
N TRP A 444 -6.53 51.27 12.25
CA TRP A 444 -7.01 51.04 10.88
C TRP A 444 -6.89 52.34 10.07
N THR A 445 -6.61 52.23 8.77
CA THR A 445 -7.13 53.17 7.77
C THR A 445 -7.15 52.47 6.40
N MET A 446 -8.33 52.47 5.78
CA MET A 446 -8.52 52.11 4.37
C MET A 446 -8.03 53.24 3.47
N ILE A 447 -7.38 52.89 2.36
CA ILE A 447 -7.82 53.21 0.99
C ILE A 447 -7.53 51.98 0.14
#